data_AF-A0A7S4W7A8-F1
#
_entry.id   AF-A0A7S4W7A8-F1
#
_cell.length_a   1.000
_cell.length_b   1.000
_cell.length_c   1.000
_cell.angle_alpha   90.00
_cell.angle_beta   90.00
_cell.angle_gamma   90.00
#
_symmetry.space_group_name_H-M   'P 1'
#
loop_
_entity.id
_entity.type
_entity.pdbx_description
1 polymer ?
#
loop_
_entity_poly.entity_id
_entity_poly.type
_entity_poly.pdbx_seq_one_letter_code
_entity_poly.pdbx_strand_id
1 'polypeptide(L)'
;MGKAKTKDKETFSFVVDLKTALSLTPQQRVRWVGKACRKVADGEASIKHLYDVLSSRKLVSEMPEKVGRRMLRVVRENLYLFSVKQQRFLTEESALAMNFTLDDRSEDEAEEPEVAAAPSSRSDDAAARMEEMMIRCRDFVRQKASTFEHRRIEAEEAERQAAIAREKEAAERFAREWEEIRKWHSRLEEWEQANMVANDGRYQVHLQVCRRMRSRSCHSSDSSRGGESDDERRHKKDKDNNKDKRRRRDRGRRRNRSSSRDSHTRDKDAPAQPPARRHRVDETRVPNATLADLLRGNPA
;
A
#
# COMPACT_ATOMS: atom_id res chain seq x y z
N MET A 1 -5.60 -29.46 -1.05
CA MET A 1 -5.01 -29.62 0.28
C MET A 1 -4.60 -28.24 0.80
N GLY A 2 -5.37 -27.65 1.71
CA GLY A 2 -5.08 -26.33 2.28
C GLY A 2 -4.04 -26.44 3.38
N LYS A 3 -2.88 -25.80 3.20
CA LYS A 3 -1.86 -25.69 4.25
C LYS A 3 -2.44 -24.90 5.41
N ALA A 4 -2.61 -25.55 6.56
CA ALA A 4 -2.95 -24.88 7.81
C ALA A 4 -1.86 -23.87 8.14
N LYS A 5 -2.18 -22.56 8.09
CA LYS A 5 -1.32 -21.52 8.64
C LYS A 5 -1.29 -21.69 10.16
N THR A 6 -0.22 -22.27 10.67
CA THR A 6 0.16 -22.15 12.08
C THR A 6 0.21 -20.67 12.42
N LYS A 7 -0.72 -20.21 13.26
CA LYS A 7 -0.65 -18.88 13.86
C LYS A 7 0.52 -18.91 14.83
N ASP A 8 1.61 -18.24 14.46
CA ASP A 8 2.68 -17.94 15.39
C ASP A 8 2.07 -17.25 16.61
N LYS A 9 2.23 -17.86 17.78
CA LYS A 9 1.82 -17.27 19.04
C LYS A 9 2.81 -16.14 19.31
N GLU A 10 2.45 -14.92 18.92
CA GLU A 10 3.18 -13.72 19.31
C GLU A 10 3.26 -13.68 20.85
N THR A 11 4.45 -13.92 21.38
CA THR A 11 4.74 -13.81 22.81
C THR A 11 4.98 -12.34 23.12
N PHE A 12 3.93 -11.64 23.52
CA PHE A 12 4.01 -10.26 23.99
C PHE A 12 4.75 -10.18 25.33
N SER A 13 5.68 -9.23 25.48
CA SER A 13 6.40 -9.00 26.74
C SER A 13 5.47 -8.43 27.82
N PHE A 14 4.42 -7.71 27.43
CA PHE A 14 3.46 -7.10 28.33
C PHE A 14 2.07 -7.73 28.19
N VAL A 15 1.62 -8.40 29.25
CA VAL A 15 0.31 -9.07 29.31
C VAL A 15 -0.77 -8.06 29.71
N VAL A 16 -1.75 -7.89 28.84
CA VAL A 16 -2.89 -6.98 29.03
C VAL A 16 -4.13 -7.79 29.39
N ASP A 17 -4.39 -7.96 30.69
CA ASP A 17 -5.49 -8.78 31.20
C ASP A 17 -6.52 -7.95 31.98
N LEU A 18 -7.80 -8.29 31.82
CA LEU A 18 -8.88 -7.64 32.55
C LEU A 18 -8.75 -7.86 34.07
N LYS A 19 -8.31 -9.05 34.49
CA LYS A 19 -8.15 -9.38 35.91
C LYS A 19 -7.11 -8.50 36.59
N THR A 20 -5.99 -8.24 35.92
CA THR A 20 -4.92 -7.39 36.47
C THR A 20 -5.41 -5.95 36.57
N ALA A 21 -6.10 -5.43 35.55
CA ALA A 21 -6.70 -4.10 35.61
C ALA A 21 -7.72 -3.95 36.76
N LEU A 22 -8.57 -4.95 36.99
CA LEU A 22 -9.58 -4.90 38.06
C LEU A 22 -9.00 -4.98 39.48
N SER A 23 -7.88 -5.70 39.65
CA SER A 23 -7.18 -5.78 40.95
C SER A 23 -6.52 -4.47 41.39
N LEU A 24 -6.37 -3.50 40.48
CA LEU A 24 -5.77 -2.19 40.78
C LEU A 24 -6.82 -1.21 41.32
N THR A 25 -6.36 -0.27 42.16
CA THR A 25 -7.20 0.84 42.61
C THR A 25 -7.59 1.73 41.44
N PRO A 26 -8.73 2.45 41.48
CA PRO A 26 -9.19 3.27 40.35
C PRO A 26 -8.14 4.25 39.82
N GLN A 27 -7.36 4.89 40.70
CA GLN A 27 -6.27 5.79 40.28
C GLN A 27 -5.12 5.05 39.59
N GLN A 28 -4.77 3.86 40.07
CA GLN A 28 -3.77 3.00 39.43
C GLN A 28 -4.25 2.48 38.07
N ARG A 29 -5.55 2.23 37.89
CA ARG A 29 -6.13 1.84 36.59
C ARG A 29 -5.86 2.89 35.51
N VAL A 30 -5.99 4.18 35.81
CA VAL A 30 -5.68 5.25 34.84
C VAL A 30 -4.21 5.23 34.42
N ARG A 31 -3.29 5.10 35.39
CA ARG A 31 -1.85 4.99 35.11
C ARG A 31 -1.52 3.72 34.32
N TRP A 32 -2.20 2.62 34.65
CA TRP A 32 -2.08 1.36 33.95
C TRP A 32 -2.55 1.46 32.49
N VAL A 33 -3.69 2.09 32.23
CA VAL A 33 -4.18 2.34 30.86
C VAL A 33 -3.16 3.16 30.06
N GLY A 34 -2.64 4.25 30.62
CA GLY A 34 -1.60 5.05 29.94
C GLY A 34 -0.31 4.26 29.68
N LYS A 35 0.09 3.36 30.59
CA LYS A 35 1.22 2.44 30.36
C LYS A 35 0.91 1.39 29.29
N ALA A 36 -0.30 0.83 29.30
CA ALA A 36 -0.73 -0.16 28.33
C ALA A 36 -0.82 0.42 26.91
N CYS A 37 -1.36 1.64 26.74
CA CYS A 37 -1.37 2.33 25.45
C CYS A 37 0.05 2.52 24.89
N ARG A 38 1.01 2.95 25.72
CA ARG A 38 2.42 3.08 25.31
C ARG A 38 3.01 1.73 24.89
N LYS A 39 2.81 0.67 25.67
CA LYS A 39 3.30 -0.67 25.33
C LYS A 39 2.68 -1.24 24.07
N VAL A 40 1.43 -0.89 23.80
CA VAL A 40 0.76 -1.22 22.53
C VAL A 40 1.35 -0.42 21.36
N ALA A 41 1.64 0.86 21.55
CA ALA A 41 2.30 1.69 20.54
C ALA A 41 3.71 1.16 20.19
N ASP A 42 4.44 0.66 21.19
CA ASP A 42 5.76 0.02 21.03
C ASP A 42 5.69 -1.37 20.37
N GLY A 43 4.49 -1.95 20.17
CA GLY A 43 4.31 -3.31 19.68
C GLY A 43 4.62 -4.41 20.69
N GLU A 44 4.85 -4.06 21.96
CA GLU A 44 5.13 -4.98 23.06
C GLU A 44 3.88 -5.67 23.64
N ALA A 45 2.70 -5.18 23.27
CA ALA A 45 1.41 -5.67 23.75
C ALA A 45 0.38 -5.75 22.61
N SER A 46 -0.58 -6.66 22.74
CA SER A 46 -1.65 -6.82 21.75
C SER A 46 -2.72 -5.73 21.87
N ILE A 47 -2.93 -4.97 20.77
CA ILE A 47 -4.02 -3.99 20.63
C ILE A 47 -5.38 -4.63 20.95
N LYS A 48 -5.59 -5.88 20.52
CA LYS A 48 -6.84 -6.60 20.72
C LYS A 48 -7.16 -6.79 22.19
N HIS A 49 -6.20 -7.24 22.98
CA HIS A 49 -6.39 -7.44 24.42
C HIS A 49 -6.64 -6.13 25.15
N LEU A 50 -5.95 -5.04 24.77
CA LEU A 50 -6.24 -3.71 25.32
C LEU A 50 -7.68 -3.25 25.02
N TYR A 51 -8.14 -3.45 23.79
CA TYR A 51 -9.52 -3.14 23.41
C TYR A 51 -10.55 -3.95 24.22
N ASP A 52 -10.32 -5.25 24.41
CA ASP A 52 -11.21 -6.12 25.18
C ASP A 52 -11.30 -5.67 26.67
N VAL A 53 -10.21 -5.16 27.25
CA VAL A 53 -10.21 -4.59 28.61
C VAL A 53 -10.97 -3.26 28.65
N LEU A 54 -10.71 -2.34 27.72
CA LEU A 54 -11.33 -1.01 27.69
C LEU A 54 -12.83 -1.05 27.38
N SER A 55 -13.28 -2.03 26.59
CA SER A 55 -14.70 -2.24 26.27
C SER A 55 -15.49 -2.89 27.41
N SER A 56 -14.82 -3.40 28.45
CA SER A 56 -15.47 -4.09 29.56
C SER A 56 -16.16 -3.11 30.53
N ARG A 57 -17.47 -3.30 30.72
CA ARG A 57 -18.27 -2.51 31.69
C ARG A 57 -17.76 -2.64 33.14
N LYS A 58 -17.11 -3.77 33.47
CA LYS A 58 -16.55 -4.02 34.81
C LYS A 58 -15.43 -3.05 35.17
N LEU A 59 -14.72 -2.51 34.17
CA LEU A 59 -13.65 -1.54 34.42
C LEU A 59 -14.20 -0.23 35.00
N VAL A 60 -15.43 0.13 34.62
CA VAL A 60 -16.09 1.41 34.93
C VAL A 60 -16.92 1.34 36.21
N SER A 61 -17.44 0.16 36.58
CA SER A 61 -18.43 -0.05 37.66
C SER A 61 -18.05 0.47 39.06
N GLU A 62 -16.77 0.83 39.30
CA GLU A 62 -16.26 1.25 40.61
C GLU A 62 -15.37 2.51 40.50
N MET A 63 -15.52 3.28 39.43
CA MET A 63 -14.62 4.40 39.15
C MET A 63 -15.25 5.74 39.55
N PRO A 64 -14.59 6.55 40.42
CA PRO A 64 -15.02 7.91 40.68
C PRO A 64 -15.02 8.75 39.40
N GLU A 65 -15.97 9.66 39.27
CA GLU A 65 -16.20 10.44 38.05
C GLU A 65 -14.95 11.21 37.57
N LYS A 66 -14.27 11.92 38.49
CA LYS A 66 -13.01 12.63 38.23
C LYS A 66 -11.87 11.71 37.76
N VAL A 67 -11.89 10.43 38.14
CA VAL A 67 -10.91 9.44 37.69
C VAL A 67 -11.31 8.87 36.33
N GLY A 68 -12.61 8.62 36.12
CA GLY A 68 -13.18 8.19 34.84
C GLY A 68 -12.93 9.18 33.71
N ARG A 69 -13.17 10.48 33.96
CA ARG A 69 -12.85 11.57 33.00
C ARG A 69 -11.38 11.56 32.59
N ARG A 70 -10.46 11.43 33.56
CA ARG A 70 -9.03 11.33 33.29
C ARG A 70 -8.68 10.09 32.46
N MET A 71 -9.32 8.95 32.76
CA MET A 71 -9.13 7.74 31.96
C MET A 71 -9.62 7.91 30.52
N LEU A 72 -10.78 8.56 30.32
CA LEU A 72 -11.33 8.85 28.99
C LEU A 72 -10.39 9.76 28.19
N ARG A 73 -9.81 10.78 28.82
CA ARG A 73 -8.83 11.66 28.18
C ARG A 73 -7.62 10.89 27.66
N VAL A 74 -7.03 10.02 28.48
CA VAL A 74 -5.91 9.15 28.08
C VAL A 74 -6.30 8.22 26.92
N VAL A 75 -7.52 7.66 26.92
CA VAL A 75 -8.00 6.82 25.81
C VAL A 75 -8.17 7.64 24.53
N ARG A 76 -8.74 8.86 24.61
CA ARG A 76 -8.95 9.77 23.46
C ARG A 76 -7.63 10.16 22.80
N GLU A 77 -6.62 10.52 23.58
CA GLU A 77 -5.27 10.85 23.10
C GLU A 77 -4.61 9.68 22.32
N ASN A 78 -4.99 8.43 22.63
CA ASN A 78 -4.41 7.23 22.06
C ASN A 78 -5.37 6.50 21.09
N LEU A 79 -6.40 7.17 20.57
CA LEU A 79 -7.37 6.55 19.65
C LEU A 79 -6.75 6.04 18.35
N TYR A 80 -5.66 6.66 17.90
CA TYR A 80 -4.95 6.28 16.67
C TYR A 80 -4.41 4.84 16.69
N LEU A 81 -4.25 4.23 17.87
CA LEU A 81 -3.82 2.82 18.01
C LEU A 81 -4.91 1.82 17.61
N PHE A 82 -6.17 2.25 17.59
CA PHE A 82 -7.33 1.38 17.36
C PHE A 82 -7.84 1.52 15.93
N SER A 83 -8.51 0.48 15.42
CA SER A 83 -9.21 0.58 14.13
C SER A 83 -10.37 1.58 14.20
N VAL A 84 -10.75 2.18 13.08
CA VAL A 84 -11.85 3.18 13.00
C VAL A 84 -13.15 2.69 13.65
N LYS A 85 -13.49 1.40 13.49
CA LYS A 85 -14.66 0.79 14.13
C LYS A 85 -14.54 0.77 15.66
N GLN A 86 -13.37 0.41 16.18
CA GLN A 86 -13.08 0.40 17.60
C GLN A 86 -13.03 1.82 18.18
N GLN A 87 -12.48 2.79 17.42
CA GLN A 87 -12.47 4.20 17.80
C GLN A 87 -13.89 4.70 18.05
N ARG A 88 -14.81 4.52 17.08
CA ARG A 88 -16.22 4.89 17.23
C ARG A 88 -16.88 4.25 18.45
N PHE A 89 -16.66 2.95 18.65
CA PHE A 89 -17.18 2.26 19.83
C PHE A 89 -16.63 2.85 21.14
N LEU A 90 -15.33 3.10 21.22
CA LEU A 90 -14.70 3.67 22.42
C LEU A 90 -15.16 5.10 22.70
N THR A 91 -15.44 5.90 21.67
CA THR A 91 -15.88 7.30 21.80
C THR A 91 -17.37 7.47 22.08
N GLU A 92 -18.22 6.60 21.54
CA GLU A 92 -19.68 6.81 21.53
C GLU A 92 -20.42 5.77 22.39
N GLU A 93 -20.07 4.48 22.24
CA GLU A 93 -20.87 3.37 22.78
C GLU A 93 -20.29 2.73 24.05
N SER A 94 -19.02 3.02 24.36
CA SER A 94 -18.36 2.40 25.50
C SER A 94 -18.97 2.89 26.82
N ALA A 95 -19.05 2.01 27.82
CA ALA A 95 -19.49 2.40 29.16
C ALA A 95 -18.64 3.53 29.76
N LEU A 96 -17.41 3.68 29.29
CA LEU A 96 -16.49 4.73 29.70
C LEU A 96 -16.88 6.08 29.09
N ALA A 97 -17.26 6.09 27.81
CA ALA A 97 -17.83 7.27 27.16
C ALA A 97 -19.19 7.64 27.76
N MET A 98 -20.11 6.69 27.87
CA MET A 98 -21.48 6.96 28.33
C MET A 98 -21.55 7.49 29.77
N ASN A 99 -20.65 7.07 30.66
CA ASN A 99 -20.66 7.49 32.07
C ASN A 99 -19.81 8.73 32.35
N PHE A 100 -18.84 9.07 31.49
CA PHE A 100 -17.86 10.14 31.75
C PHE A 100 -17.70 11.11 30.58
N THR A 101 -18.70 11.22 29.70
CA THR A 101 -18.73 12.21 28.63
C THR A 101 -18.48 13.59 29.22
N LEU A 102 -17.36 14.17 28.80
CA LEU A 102 -16.94 15.51 29.16
C LEU A 102 -17.95 16.51 28.57
N ASP A 103 -18.70 17.18 29.44
CA ASP A 103 -18.92 18.60 29.25
C ASP A 103 -17.56 19.28 29.51
N ASP A 104 -16.70 19.33 28.47
CA ASP A 104 -15.32 19.87 28.45
C ASP A 104 -15.22 21.36 28.84
N ARG A 105 -16.27 21.95 29.41
CA ARG A 105 -16.43 23.39 29.55
C ARG A 105 -16.46 23.92 30.99
N SER A 106 -16.29 23.08 32.01
CA SER A 106 -16.57 23.50 33.40
C SER A 106 -15.47 23.31 34.45
N GLU A 107 -14.32 22.69 34.15
CA GLU A 107 -13.38 22.28 35.23
C GLU A 107 -11.94 22.82 35.16
N ASP A 108 -11.54 23.63 34.16
CA ASP A 108 -10.16 24.15 34.02
C ASP A 108 -9.94 25.59 34.54
N GLU A 109 -10.91 26.19 35.25
CA GLU A 109 -10.86 27.62 35.64
C GLU A 109 -10.77 27.90 37.16
N ALA A 110 -10.33 26.93 37.99
CA ALA A 110 -10.34 27.12 39.45
C ALA A 110 -9.12 26.58 40.21
N GLU A 111 -7.90 26.85 39.72
CA GLU A 111 -6.69 26.79 40.55
C GLU A 111 -5.96 28.14 40.47
N GLU A 112 -6.54 29.16 41.13
CA GLU A 112 -5.86 30.44 41.38
C GLU A 112 -4.84 30.32 42.54
N PRO A 113 -3.57 30.73 42.34
CA PRO A 113 -2.64 30.93 43.44
C PRO A 113 -2.89 32.29 44.12
N GLU A 114 -3.37 32.24 45.35
CA GLU A 114 -3.59 33.38 46.25
C GLU A 114 -2.22 33.98 46.70
N VAL A 115 -1.91 35.20 46.26
CA VAL A 115 -0.71 35.94 46.72
C VAL A 115 -1.10 37.32 47.27
N ALA A 116 -0.90 37.45 48.59
CA ALA A 116 -1.22 38.60 49.41
C ALA A 116 -0.32 39.83 49.17
N ALA A 117 -0.89 41.02 49.39
CA ALA A 117 -0.33 42.33 49.10
C ALA A 117 0.17 43.11 50.34
N ALA A 118 1.13 44.03 50.08
CA ALA A 118 1.47 45.31 50.78
C ALA A 118 2.47 45.28 51.98
N PRO A 119 3.12 46.42 52.40
CA PRO A 119 3.54 47.65 51.68
C PRO A 119 5.00 48.19 51.99
N SER A 120 5.32 49.30 51.29
CA SER A 120 6.45 50.26 51.23
C SER A 120 7.18 50.65 52.55
N SER A 121 8.46 51.05 52.60
CA SER A 121 9.01 52.31 52.03
C SER A 121 10.56 52.44 52.08
N ARG A 122 11.31 51.33 52.19
CA ARG A 122 12.77 51.28 51.90
C ARG A 122 13.05 50.98 50.41
N SER A 123 12.11 51.33 49.54
CA SER A 123 11.90 50.70 48.25
C SER A 123 12.93 51.01 47.19
N ASP A 124 13.63 52.14 47.24
CA ASP A 124 14.33 52.61 46.04
C ASP A 124 15.70 51.93 45.86
N ASP A 125 16.43 51.68 46.96
CA ASP A 125 17.69 50.94 46.92
C ASP A 125 17.47 49.41 46.84
N ALA A 126 16.32 48.95 47.34
CA ALA A 126 15.84 47.60 47.09
C ALA A 126 15.37 47.44 45.63
N ALA A 127 14.74 48.46 45.04
CA ALA A 127 14.27 48.46 43.66
C ALA A 127 15.45 48.46 42.70
N ALA A 128 16.50 49.25 42.95
CA ALA A 128 17.73 49.20 42.15
C ALA A 128 18.39 47.82 42.18
N ARG A 129 18.47 47.17 43.35
CA ARG A 129 19.00 45.80 43.48
C ARG A 129 18.10 44.74 42.83
N MET A 130 16.78 44.87 42.96
CA MET A 130 15.83 43.99 42.28
C MET A 130 15.85 44.19 40.76
N GLU A 131 16.05 45.43 40.29
CA GLU A 131 16.18 45.76 38.88
C GLU A 131 17.47 45.18 38.31
N GLU A 132 18.61 45.31 39.00
CA GLU A 132 19.85 44.66 38.60
C GLU A 132 19.71 43.13 38.54
N MET A 133 19.01 42.54 39.53
CA MET A 133 18.71 41.10 39.52
C MET A 133 17.80 40.71 38.34
N MET A 134 16.79 41.52 38.03
CA MET A 134 15.90 41.30 36.88
C MET A 134 16.64 41.45 35.55
N ILE A 135 17.58 42.39 35.43
CA ILE A 135 18.44 42.55 34.24
C ILE A 135 19.30 41.29 34.06
N ARG A 136 19.95 40.79 35.11
CA ARG A 136 20.74 39.54 35.04
C ARG A 136 19.89 38.33 34.67
N CYS A 137 18.66 38.23 35.20
CA CYS A 137 17.72 37.19 34.79
C CYS A 137 17.32 37.31 33.31
N ARG A 138 17.08 38.52 32.81
CA ARG A 138 16.76 38.78 31.40
C ARG A 138 17.93 38.44 30.48
N ASP A 139 19.15 38.80 30.86
CA ASP A 139 20.35 38.49 30.07
C ASP A 139 20.64 36.99 30.06
N PHE A 140 20.48 36.30 31.18
CA PHE A 140 20.58 34.84 31.25
C PHE A 140 19.54 34.15 30.36
N VAL A 141 18.29 34.61 30.37
CA VAL A 141 17.23 34.08 29.50
C VAL A 141 17.55 34.34 28.03
N ARG A 142 18.06 35.53 27.65
CA ARG A 142 18.50 35.81 26.28
C ARG A 142 19.66 34.93 25.84
N GLN A 143 20.64 34.72 26.72
CA GLN A 143 21.77 33.84 26.44
C GLN A 143 21.35 32.36 26.32
N LYS A 144 20.38 31.91 27.11
CA LYS A 144 19.82 30.55 26.99
C LYS A 144 18.92 30.41 25.76
N ALA A 145 18.15 31.45 25.41
CA ALA A 145 17.31 31.48 24.22
C ALA A 145 18.14 31.38 22.94
N SER A 146 19.28 32.07 22.86
CA SER A 146 20.17 31.97 21.69
C SER A 146 20.80 30.58 21.55
N THR A 147 21.15 29.92 22.66
CA THR A 147 21.64 28.53 22.60
C THR A 147 20.57 27.52 22.17
N PHE A 148 19.30 27.80 22.46
CA PHE A 148 18.20 26.95 22.02
C PHE A 148 17.97 27.08 20.52
N GLU A 149 17.95 28.32 20.00
CA GLU A 149 17.81 28.55 18.56
C GLU A 149 18.96 27.93 17.75
N HIS A 150 20.20 28.05 18.23
CA HIS A 150 21.33 27.38 17.59
C HIS A 150 21.18 25.85 17.55
N ARG A 151 20.78 25.22 18.67
CA ARG A 151 20.54 23.77 18.72
C ARG A 151 19.38 23.35 17.82
N ARG A 152 18.36 24.21 17.67
CA ARG A 152 17.23 23.96 16.79
C ARG A 152 17.66 23.98 15.32
N ILE A 153 18.45 24.99 14.92
CA ILE A 153 18.99 25.10 13.56
C ILE A 153 19.90 23.91 13.25
N GLU A 154 20.80 23.55 14.16
CA GLU A 154 21.70 22.39 14.00
C GLU A 154 20.92 21.07 13.87
N ALA A 155 19.86 20.88 14.67
CA ALA A 155 18.99 19.72 14.56
C ALA A 155 18.24 19.68 13.21
N GLU A 156 17.75 20.83 12.73
CA GLU A 156 17.07 20.94 11.45
C GLU A 156 18.03 20.67 10.27
N GLU A 157 19.25 21.19 10.32
CA GLU A 157 20.29 20.92 9.33
C GLU A 157 20.69 19.44 9.32
N ALA A 158 20.85 18.82 10.50
CA ALA A 158 21.12 17.40 10.62
C ALA A 158 19.97 16.54 10.05
N GLU A 159 18.72 16.94 10.28
CA GLU A 159 17.55 16.27 9.69
C GLU A 159 17.52 16.40 8.17
N ARG A 160 17.80 17.59 7.62
CA ARG A 160 17.92 17.81 6.17
C ARG A 160 19.03 16.95 5.56
N GLN A 161 20.19 16.86 6.22
CA GLN A 161 21.28 16.00 5.76
C GLN A 161 20.89 14.52 5.80
N ALA A 162 20.20 14.09 6.86
CA ALA A 162 19.70 12.72 6.97
C ALA A 162 18.65 12.41 5.88
N ALA A 163 17.79 13.37 5.53
CA ALA A 163 16.81 13.23 4.46
C ALA A 163 17.49 13.06 3.09
N ILE A 164 18.47 13.91 2.77
CA ILE A 164 19.26 13.82 1.52
C ILE A 164 20.00 12.47 1.45
N ALA A 165 20.55 11.99 2.56
CA ALA A 165 21.21 10.69 2.62
C ALA A 165 20.26 9.52 2.32
N ARG A 166 19.05 9.54 2.90
CA ARG A 166 18.01 8.52 2.63
C ARG A 166 17.55 8.55 1.17
N GLU A 167 17.39 9.74 0.60
CA GLU A 167 17.02 9.90 -0.81
C GLU A 167 18.09 9.34 -1.75
N LYS A 168 19.37 9.64 -1.46
CA LYS A 168 20.49 9.09 -2.22
C LYS A 168 20.55 7.56 -2.13
N GLU A 169 20.36 6.99 -0.94
CA GLU A 169 20.33 5.54 -0.76
C GLU A 169 19.16 4.90 -1.53
N ALA A 170 17.98 5.52 -1.50
CA ALA A 170 16.83 5.07 -2.28
C ALA A 170 17.11 5.13 -3.79
N ALA A 171 17.71 6.21 -4.28
CA ALA A 171 18.10 6.35 -5.69
C ALA A 171 19.13 5.29 -6.11
N GLU A 172 20.11 4.97 -5.25
CA GLU A 172 21.08 3.89 -5.50
C GLU A 172 20.42 2.51 -5.55
N ARG A 173 19.44 2.24 -4.68
CA ARG A 173 18.67 0.99 -4.73
C ARG A 173 17.89 0.87 -6.04
N PHE A 174 17.17 1.92 -6.43
CA PHE A 174 16.46 1.95 -7.71
C PHE A 174 17.41 1.77 -8.89
N ALA A 175 18.59 2.40 -8.87
CA ALA A 175 19.59 2.24 -9.93
C ALA A 175 20.02 0.77 -10.09
N ARG A 176 20.24 0.06 -8.98
CA ARG A 176 20.59 -1.38 -9.00
C ARG A 176 19.46 -2.23 -9.57
N GLU A 177 18.23 -1.99 -9.14
CA GLU A 177 17.05 -2.70 -9.68
C GLU A 177 16.90 -2.48 -11.19
N TRP A 178 17.10 -1.24 -11.66
CA TRP A 178 17.07 -0.92 -13.08
C TRP A 178 18.20 -1.60 -13.87
N GLU A 179 19.39 -1.74 -13.30
CA GLU A 179 20.47 -2.50 -13.92
C GLU A 179 20.16 -4.00 -14.01
N GLU A 180 19.52 -4.58 -13.00
CA GLU A 180 19.06 -5.98 -13.04
C GLU A 180 18.00 -6.19 -14.12
N ILE A 181 17.02 -5.29 -14.22
CA ILE A 181 16.01 -5.30 -15.28
C ILE A 181 16.68 -5.19 -16.65
N ARG A 182 17.64 -4.27 -16.82
CA ARG A 182 18.37 -4.10 -18.08
C ARG A 182 19.16 -5.36 -18.45
N LYS A 183 19.84 -5.99 -17.49
CA LYS A 183 20.56 -7.26 -17.70
C LYS A 183 19.63 -8.38 -18.12
N TRP A 184 18.45 -8.48 -17.50
CA TRP A 184 17.44 -9.46 -17.88
C TRP A 184 16.92 -9.21 -19.30
N HIS A 185 16.62 -7.96 -19.65
CA HIS A 185 16.19 -7.57 -20.99
C HIS A 185 17.23 -7.90 -22.06
N SER A 186 18.52 -7.64 -21.79
CA SER A 186 19.60 -7.96 -22.74
C SER A 186 19.66 -9.45 -23.08
N ARG A 187 19.46 -10.34 -22.08
CA ARG A 187 19.40 -11.79 -22.33
C ARG A 187 18.17 -12.20 -23.14
N LEU A 188 17.04 -11.54 -22.90
CA LEU A 188 15.81 -11.78 -23.66
C LEU A 188 16.00 -11.35 -25.11
N GLU A 189 16.61 -10.20 -25.36
CA GLU A 189 16.88 -9.68 -26.69
C GLU A 189 17.80 -10.61 -27.50
N GLU A 190 18.87 -11.13 -26.90
CA GLU A 190 19.74 -12.13 -27.53
C GLU A 190 18.96 -13.40 -27.94
N TRP A 191 18.07 -13.88 -27.06
CA TRP A 191 17.22 -15.02 -27.34
C TRP A 191 16.23 -14.74 -28.48
N GLU A 192 15.60 -13.57 -28.48
CA GLU A 192 14.67 -13.14 -29.54
C GLU A 192 15.39 -13.03 -30.89
N GLN A 193 16.58 -12.46 -30.93
CA GLN A 193 17.42 -12.39 -32.14
C GLN A 193 17.79 -13.78 -32.65
N ALA A 194 18.24 -14.68 -31.77
CA ALA A 194 18.55 -16.06 -32.15
C ALA A 194 17.33 -16.80 -32.71
N ASN A 195 16.15 -16.58 -32.11
CA ASN A 195 14.90 -17.18 -32.57
C ASN A 195 14.47 -16.61 -33.94
N MET A 196 14.63 -15.31 -34.18
CA MET A 196 14.38 -14.69 -35.50
C MET A 196 15.31 -15.29 -36.57
N VAL A 197 16.61 -15.37 -36.31
CA VAL A 197 17.59 -15.98 -37.23
C VAL A 197 17.26 -17.44 -37.52
N ALA A 198 16.87 -18.22 -36.52
CA ALA A 198 16.48 -19.61 -36.70
C ALA A 198 15.21 -19.76 -37.56
N ASN A 199 14.21 -18.89 -37.38
CA ASN A 199 12.99 -18.88 -38.19
C ASN A 199 13.27 -18.47 -39.64
N ASP A 200 14.11 -17.46 -39.86
CA ASP A 200 14.55 -17.07 -41.20
C ASP A 200 15.28 -18.22 -41.90
N GLY A 201 16.15 -18.94 -41.19
CA GLY A 201 16.81 -20.14 -41.70
C GLY A 201 15.81 -21.22 -42.14
N ARG A 202 14.79 -21.50 -41.32
CA ARG A 202 13.72 -22.46 -41.68
C ARG A 202 12.94 -22.00 -42.91
N TYR A 203 12.63 -20.71 -43.00
CA TYR A 203 11.94 -20.13 -44.14
C TYR A 203 12.78 -20.24 -45.44
N GLN A 204 14.08 -19.97 -45.36
CA GLN A 204 15.00 -20.13 -46.49
C GLN A 204 15.08 -21.58 -46.97
N VAL A 205 15.19 -22.55 -46.05
CA VAL A 205 15.16 -23.98 -46.38
C VAL A 205 13.83 -24.35 -47.06
N HIS A 206 12.70 -23.84 -46.54
CA HIS A 206 11.39 -24.07 -47.14
C HIS A 206 11.31 -23.51 -48.58
N LEU A 207 11.82 -22.30 -48.81
CA LEU A 207 11.90 -21.71 -50.15
C LEU A 207 12.77 -22.55 -51.10
N GLN A 208 13.90 -23.09 -50.63
CA GLN A 208 14.75 -23.97 -51.43
C GLN A 208 14.07 -25.28 -51.79
N VAL A 209 13.35 -25.91 -50.85
CA VAL A 209 12.57 -27.13 -51.12
C VAL A 209 11.47 -26.86 -52.15
N CYS A 210 10.73 -25.77 -51.99
CA CYS A 210 9.73 -25.33 -52.96
C CYS A 210 10.32 -25.09 -54.36
N ARG A 211 11.49 -24.46 -54.45
CA ARG A 211 12.23 -24.30 -55.72
C ARG A 211 12.58 -25.67 -56.33
N ARG A 212 13.16 -26.60 -55.56
CA ARG A 212 13.52 -27.96 -56.03
C ARG A 212 12.30 -28.76 -56.51
N MET A 213 11.18 -28.69 -55.79
CA MET A 213 9.94 -29.36 -56.20
C MET A 213 9.39 -28.81 -57.51
N ARG A 214 9.42 -27.49 -57.70
CA ARG A 214 9.03 -26.86 -58.98
C ARG A 214 9.96 -27.30 -60.13
N SER A 215 11.27 -27.34 -59.90
CA SER A 215 12.23 -27.83 -60.90
C SER A 215 12.03 -29.30 -61.25
N ARG A 216 11.67 -30.16 -60.29
CA ARG A 216 11.34 -31.57 -60.57
C ARG A 216 10.04 -31.71 -61.37
N SER A 217 9.04 -30.90 -61.05
CA SER A 217 7.75 -30.92 -61.75
C SER A 217 7.88 -30.54 -63.23
N CYS A 218 8.73 -29.58 -63.61
CA CYS A 218 8.87 -29.19 -65.01
C CYS A 218 9.62 -30.24 -65.86
N HIS A 219 10.59 -30.97 -65.29
CA HIS A 219 11.30 -32.05 -65.99
C HIS A 219 10.43 -33.30 -66.18
N SER A 220 9.54 -33.60 -65.22
CA SER A 220 8.58 -34.70 -65.36
C SER A 220 7.57 -34.47 -66.48
N SER A 221 7.16 -33.22 -66.73
CA SER A 221 6.16 -32.90 -67.74
C SER A 221 6.68 -32.95 -69.18
N ASP A 222 8.00 -32.92 -69.39
CA ASP A 222 8.60 -32.99 -70.73
C ASP A 222 8.87 -34.45 -71.16
N SER A 223 9.13 -35.36 -70.20
CA SER A 223 9.33 -36.79 -70.48
C SER A 223 8.05 -37.58 -70.79
N SER A 224 6.86 -37.02 -70.57
CA SER A 224 5.57 -37.70 -70.83
C SER A 224 4.92 -37.28 -72.15
N ARG A 225 5.62 -36.54 -73.03
CA ARG A 225 5.07 -36.11 -74.33
C ARG A 225 5.26 -37.14 -75.46
N GLY A 226 5.81 -38.31 -75.17
CA GLY A 226 5.86 -39.46 -76.08
C GLY A 226 4.83 -40.52 -75.69
N GLY A 227 3.66 -40.53 -76.32
CA GLY A 227 2.78 -41.70 -76.33
C GLY A 227 1.40 -41.61 -75.66
N GLU A 228 0.76 -40.43 -75.55
CA GLU A 228 -0.70 -40.40 -75.32
C GLU A 228 -1.41 -40.78 -76.64
N SER A 229 -1.83 -42.04 -76.72
CA SER A 229 -2.77 -42.56 -77.72
C SER A 229 -4.05 -41.72 -77.76
N ASP A 230 -4.55 -41.44 -78.96
CA ASP A 230 -5.72 -40.59 -79.24
C ASP A 230 -7.03 -41.05 -78.52
N ASP A 231 -7.09 -42.30 -78.07
CA ASP A 231 -8.24 -42.84 -77.32
C ASP A 231 -8.32 -42.31 -75.87
N GLU A 232 -7.20 -42.03 -75.22
CA GLU A 232 -7.19 -41.60 -73.81
C GLU A 232 -7.60 -40.11 -73.66
N ARG A 233 -7.40 -39.33 -74.73
CA ARG A 233 -7.81 -37.92 -74.82
C ARG A 233 -9.33 -37.73 -74.78
N ARG A 234 -10.10 -38.70 -75.29
CA ARG A 234 -11.57 -38.64 -75.28
C ARG A 234 -12.13 -38.90 -73.88
N HIS A 235 -11.60 -39.86 -73.13
CA HIS A 235 -12.11 -40.17 -71.79
C HIS A 235 -11.79 -39.11 -70.71
N LYS A 236 -10.72 -38.33 -70.89
CA LYS A 236 -10.33 -37.28 -69.94
C LYS A 236 -11.22 -36.03 -70.02
N LYS A 237 -11.69 -35.68 -71.22
CA LYS A 237 -12.60 -34.54 -71.46
C LYS A 237 -13.97 -34.73 -70.78
N ASP A 238 -14.44 -35.97 -70.67
CA ASP A 238 -15.71 -36.29 -69.98
C ASP A 238 -15.57 -36.30 -68.45
N LYS A 239 -14.41 -36.69 -67.92
CA LYS A 239 -14.17 -36.67 -66.46
C LYS A 239 -14.04 -35.25 -65.90
N ASP A 240 -13.39 -34.33 -66.60
CA ASP A 240 -13.23 -32.95 -66.12
C ASP A 240 -14.55 -32.16 -66.14
N ASN A 241 -15.40 -32.38 -67.15
CA ASN A 241 -16.76 -31.82 -67.17
C ASN A 241 -17.65 -32.32 -66.01
N ASN A 242 -17.44 -33.55 -65.53
CA ASN A 242 -18.21 -34.11 -64.42
C ASN A 242 -17.71 -33.60 -63.04
N LYS A 243 -16.41 -33.32 -62.93
CA LYS A 243 -15.80 -32.81 -61.69
C LYS A 243 -16.21 -31.36 -61.40
N ASP A 244 -16.36 -30.54 -62.44
CA ASP A 244 -16.80 -29.14 -62.30
C ASP A 244 -18.30 -29.03 -61.98
N LYS A 245 -19.12 -29.96 -62.50
CA LYS A 245 -20.53 -30.11 -62.08
C LYS A 245 -20.66 -30.50 -60.60
N ARG A 246 -19.77 -31.35 -60.05
CA ARG A 246 -19.77 -31.68 -58.61
C ARG A 246 -19.35 -30.49 -57.74
N ARG A 247 -18.34 -29.72 -58.13
CA ARG A 247 -17.89 -28.53 -57.37
C ARG A 247 -18.93 -27.41 -57.31
N ARG A 248 -19.76 -27.26 -58.36
CA ARG A 248 -20.88 -26.32 -58.34
C ARG A 248 -22.04 -26.76 -57.43
N ARG A 249 -22.25 -28.07 -57.23
CA ARG A 249 -23.28 -28.59 -56.29
C ARG A 249 -22.91 -28.40 -54.81
N ASP A 250 -21.63 -28.49 -54.43
CA ASP A 250 -21.22 -28.34 -53.03
C ASP A 250 -21.14 -26.89 -52.54
N ARG A 251 -20.92 -25.90 -53.43
CA ARG A 251 -20.90 -24.48 -53.04
C ARG A 251 -22.28 -23.89 -52.75
N GLY A 252 -23.37 -24.55 -53.19
CA GLY A 252 -24.74 -24.08 -52.98
C GLY A 252 -25.35 -24.43 -51.62
N ARG A 253 -24.75 -25.35 -50.84
CA ARG A 253 -25.41 -25.94 -49.65
C ARG A 253 -24.83 -25.52 -48.29
N ARG A 254 -23.92 -24.54 -48.25
CA ARG A 254 -23.25 -24.10 -47.01
C ARG A 254 -23.59 -22.69 -46.51
N ARG A 255 -24.66 -22.04 -47.03
CA ARG A 255 -25.04 -20.70 -46.54
C ARG A 255 -26.05 -20.64 -45.40
N ASN A 256 -26.76 -21.70 -45.05
CA ASN A 256 -27.69 -21.68 -43.91
C ASN A 256 -27.42 -22.83 -42.93
N ARG A 257 -26.51 -22.62 -41.98
CA ARG A 257 -26.56 -23.31 -40.68
C ARG A 257 -25.87 -22.48 -39.62
N SER A 258 -26.55 -21.39 -39.27
CA SER A 258 -26.54 -20.85 -37.91
C SER A 258 -27.07 -21.94 -36.97
N SER A 259 -26.24 -22.45 -36.08
CA SER A 259 -26.62 -23.30 -34.94
C SER A 259 -25.38 -23.42 -34.05
N SER A 260 -25.32 -22.64 -32.97
CA SER A 260 -25.60 -23.16 -31.62
C SER A 260 -24.75 -24.41 -31.31
N ARG A 261 -23.56 -24.17 -30.75
CA ARG A 261 -22.78 -25.10 -29.92
C ARG A 261 -21.93 -24.20 -29.03
N ASP A 262 -22.37 -23.85 -27.84
CA ASP A 262 -22.41 -24.77 -26.70
C ASP A 262 -21.04 -25.46 -26.56
N SER A 263 -20.10 -24.72 -25.97
CA SER A 263 -18.84 -25.25 -25.47
C SER A 263 -18.76 -24.91 -23.98
N HIS A 264 -19.45 -25.74 -23.21
CA HIS A 264 -19.00 -26.15 -21.89
C HIS A 264 -17.59 -26.77 -22.02
N THR A 265 -16.56 -25.95 -22.10
CA THR A 265 -15.22 -26.37 -21.70
C THR A 265 -15.05 -26.04 -20.22
N ARG A 266 -15.03 -27.11 -19.45
CA ARG A 266 -14.52 -27.18 -18.08
C ARG A 266 -13.16 -26.48 -18.00
N ASP A 267 -13.13 -25.26 -17.48
CA ASP A 267 -11.98 -24.75 -16.73
C ASP A 267 -12.07 -25.30 -15.30
N LYS A 268 -11.70 -26.57 -15.15
CA LYS A 268 -11.17 -27.11 -13.90
C LYS A 268 -9.66 -27.16 -14.12
N ASP A 269 -8.89 -26.62 -13.18
CA ASP A 269 -7.41 -26.58 -13.12
C ASP A 269 -6.73 -25.27 -13.56
N ALA A 270 -7.37 -24.12 -13.32
CA ALA A 270 -6.61 -22.92 -13.02
C ALA A 270 -6.13 -22.97 -11.55
N PRO A 271 -4.82 -22.90 -11.26
CA PRO A 271 -4.34 -22.78 -9.88
C PRO A 271 -4.93 -21.51 -9.27
N ALA A 272 -5.60 -21.67 -8.13
CA ALA A 272 -6.25 -20.59 -7.40
C ALA A 272 -5.31 -19.38 -7.26
N GLN A 273 -5.59 -18.33 -8.03
CA GLN A 273 -4.99 -17.03 -7.76
C GLN A 273 -5.43 -16.61 -6.34
N PRO A 274 -4.50 -16.17 -5.48
CA PRO A 274 -4.88 -15.63 -4.18
C PRO A 274 -5.83 -14.45 -4.40
N PRO A 275 -6.85 -14.27 -3.53
CA PRO A 275 -7.80 -13.18 -3.69
C PRO A 275 -7.01 -11.87 -3.71
N ALA A 276 -7.08 -11.16 -4.83
CA ALA A 276 -6.65 -9.79 -4.94
C ALA A 276 -7.37 -9.02 -3.83
N ARG A 277 -6.63 -8.74 -2.75
CA ARG A 277 -6.98 -7.69 -1.81
C ARG A 277 -7.09 -6.45 -2.65
N ARG A 278 -8.32 -6.04 -2.96
CA ARG A 278 -8.64 -4.68 -3.32
C ARG A 278 -8.26 -3.82 -2.12
N HIS A 279 -6.98 -3.48 -2.02
CA HIS A 279 -6.58 -2.25 -1.38
C HIS A 279 -7.24 -1.16 -2.22
N ARG A 280 -8.41 -0.73 -1.74
CA ARG A 280 -8.93 0.59 -2.01
C ARG A 280 -7.91 1.53 -1.35
N VAL A 281 -6.82 1.77 -2.05
CA VAL A 281 -6.05 3.00 -1.86
C VAL A 281 -7.05 4.07 -2.25
N ASP A 282 -7.54 4.82 -1.26
CA ASP A 282 -7.95 6.18 -1.52
C ASP A 282 -6.70 6.84 -2.11
N GLU A 283 -6.63 6.86 -3.43
CA GLU A 283 -5.88 7.84 -4.17
C GLU A 283 -6.39 9.19 -3.67
N THR A 284 -5.71 9.73 -2.66
CA THR A 284 -5.57 11.17 -2.50
C THR A 284 -5.00 11.64 -3.82
N ARG A 285 -5.90 11.98 -4.73
CA ARG A 285 -5.65 12.63 -6.01
C ARG A 285 -5.01 13.97 -5.66
N VAL A 286 -3.69 13.94 -5.46
CA VAL A 286 -2.89 15.16 -5.38
C VAL A 286 -3.05 15.80 -6.77
N PRO A 287 -3.57 17.02 -6.87
CA PRO A 287 -3.62 17.70 -8.15
C PRO A 287 -2.17 17.84 -8.62
N ASN A 288 -1.83 17.17 -9.73
CA ASN A 288 -0.63 17.48 -10.48
C ASN A 288 -0.77 18.92 -10.94
N ALA A 289 -0.30 19.87 -10.13
CA ALA A 289 -0.05 21.23 -10.56
C ALA A 289 0.91 21.12 -11.74
N THR A 290 0.43 21.51 -12.91
CA THR A 290 1.27 21.47 -14.11
C THR A 290 2.41 22.48 -13.92
N LEU A 291 3.59 22.21 -14.50
CA LEU A 291 4.73 23.14 -14.48
C LEU A 291 4.33 24.55 -14.98
N ALA A 292 3.24 24.65 -15.75
CA ALA A 292 2.66 25.90 -16.23
C ALA A 292 1.89 26.71 -15.16
N ASP A 293 1.49 26.10 -14.04
CA ASP A 293 0.79 26.77 -12.93
C ASP A 293 1.79 27.44 -11.96
N LEU A 294 2.96 26.81 -11.76
CA LEU A 294 4.06 27.38 -10.96
C LEU A 294 4.67 28.64 -11.58
N LEU A 295 4.65 28.77 -12.91
CA LEU A 295 5.16 29.95 -13.62
C LEU A 295 4.18 31.12 -13.64
N ARG A 296 2.91 30.91 -13.27
CA ARG A 296 1.88 31.97 -13.28
C ARG A 296 1.68 32.67 -11.95
N GLY A 297 2.43 32.31 -10.90
CA GLY A 297 2.47 33.07 -9.65
C GLY A 297 1.10 33.23 -8.97
N ASN A 298 0.17 32.29 -9.17
CA ASN A 298 -1.09 32.30 -8.45
C ASN A 298 -0.90 31.57 -7.11
N PRO A 299 -0.98 32.28 -5.97
CA PRO A 299 -1.04 31.61 -4.67
C PRO A 299 -2.36 30.86 -4.55
N ALA A 300 -2.29 29.60 -4.11
CA ALA A 300 -3.44 28.81 -3.70
C ALA A 300 -4.04 29.35 -2.40
#